data_AF-A0A0M0HJC3-F1
#
_entry.id   AF-A0A0M0HJC3-F1
#
_cell.length_a   1.000
_cell.length_b   1.000
_cell.length_c   1.000
_cell.angle_alpha   90.00
_cell.angle_beta   90.00
_cell.angle_gamma   90.00
#
_symmetry.space_group_name_H-M   'P 1'
#
loop_
_entity.id
_entity.type
_entity.pdbx_description
1 polymer ?
#
loop_
_entity_poly.entity_id
_entity_poly.type
_entity_poly.pdbx_seq_one_letter_code
_entity_poly.pdbx_strand_id
1 'polypeptide(L)'
;MIAMNQFWKEFPLKYGCLTTVKIIVGQEPYKQALAGINFSVECKKSKVPLYQDIGNIAFLVNEWIKVQDSLEMIFNLLFGRENSLKALSYLRMHAIPANVFAEQLWSKAKVLLVNRFVGGVDQKSNIEEFIKSNESARIHVLFVGKKAYEKHNIEGNYQYALALHPSGNNLRLSEKYADNWYYCKGEQLKPKSANFCYEIFRVSSHITKHLRVIPNAWNSQFKVGFRVYGVMV
;
A
#
# COMPACT_ATOMS: atom_id res chain seq x y z
N MET A 1 -9.45 11.70 14.08
CA MET A 1 -8.33 11.00 14.77
C MET A 1 -8.76 9.66 15.37
N ILE A 2 -9.89 9.60 16.09
CA ILE A 2 -10.43 8.35 16.67
C ILE A 2 -10.64 7.24 15.62
N ALA A 3 -11.24 7.55 14.46
CA ALA A 3 -11.48 6.57 13.39
C ALA A 3 -10.17 5.97 12.82
N MET A 4 -9.10 6.76 12.66
CA MET A 4 -7.80 6.23 12.21
C MET A 4 -7.12 5.37 13.27
N ASN A 5 -7.26 5.71 14.55
CA ASN A 5 -6.76 4.85 15.62
C ASN A 5 -7.49 3.50 15.63
N GLN A 6 -8.80 3.50 15.36
CA GLN A 6 -9.59 2.27 15.25
C GLN A 6 -9.24 1.47 13.98
N PHE A 7 -8.99 2.14 12.85
CA PHE A 7 -8.50 1.50 11.63
C PHE A 7 -7.24 0.67 11.91
N TRP A 8 -6.25 1.23 12.60
CA TRP A 8 -5.01 0.51 12.93
C TRP A 8 -5.17 -0.57 14.01
N LYS A 9 -6.28 -0.60 14.75
CA LYS A 9 -6.63 -1.74 15.62
C LYS A 9 -7.21 -2.89 14.81
N GLU A 10 -8.01 -2.58 13.79
CA GLU A 10 -8.64 -3.58 12.91
C GLU A 10 -7.66 -4.15 11.88
N PHE A 11 -6.74 -3.33 11.39
CA PHE A 11 -5.67 -3.69 10.46
C PHE A 11 -4.31 -3.50 11.14
N PRO A 12 -3.95 -4.35 12.12
CA PRO A 12 -2.77 -4.14 12.93
C PRO A 12 -1.49 -4.22 12.10
N LEU A 13 -0.57 -3.33 12.42
CA LEU A 13 0.68 -3.19 11.71
C LEU A 13 1.54 -4.45 11.87
N LYS A 14 2.15 -4.89 10.77
CA LYS A 14 3.16 -5.95 10.76
C LYS A 14 4.37 -5.51 11.60
N TYR A 15 4.92 -6.44 12.39
CA TYR A 15 6.12 -6.19 13.17
C TYR A 15 7.26 -5.69 12.28
N GLY A 16 7.99 -4.67 12.76
CA GLY A 16 9.11 -4.07 12.03
C GLY A 16 8.72 -3.18 10.85
N CYS A 17 7.43 -2.82 10.67
CA CYS A 17 7.02 -1.95 9.55
C CYS A 17 7.73 -0.58 9.54
N LEU A 18 8.23 -0.09 10.67
CA LEU A 18 8.93 1.20 10.78
C LEU A 18 10.42 1.15 10.45
N THR A 19 11.02 -0.03 10.25
CA THR A 19 12.49 -0.17 10.09
C THR A 19 12.99 0.15 8.68
N THR A 20 12.08 0.26 7.71
CA THR A 20 12.42 0.49 6.31
C THR A 20 11.52 1.54 5.70
N VAL A 21 12.09 2.44 4.90
CA VAL A 21 11.35 3.39 4.09
C VAL A 21 10.92 2.71 2.80
N LYS A 22 9.65 2.87 2.43
CA LYS A 22 9.02 2.20 1.30
C LYS A 22 8.38 3.26 0.41
N ILE A 23 8.79 3.34 -0.84
CA ILE A 23 8.27 4.31 -1.80
C ILE A 23 7.65 3.54 -2.95
N ILE A 24 6.38 3.78 -3.24
CA ILE A 24 5.69 3.21 -4.40
C ILE A 24 5.48 4.35 -5.41
N VAL A 25 6.10 4.22 -6.57
CA VAL A 25 6.13 5.25 -7.61
C VAL A 25 5.16 4.87 -8.73
N GLY A 26 4.04 5.58 -8.83
CA GLY A 26 3.10 5.55 -9.94
C GLY A 26 3.54 6.42 -11.11
N GLN A 27 2.73 6.44 -12.18
CA GLN A 27 3.04 7.20 -13.39
C GLN A 27 2.54 8.64 -13.29
N GLU A 28 1.23 8.82 -13.28
CA GLU A 28 0.53 10.10 -13.36
C GLU A 28 -0.73 10.07 -12.46
N PRO A 29 -1.20 11.22 -11.95
CA PRO A 29 -2.50 11.32 -11.28
C PRO A 29 -3.66 10.86 -12.17
N TYR A 30 -4.74 10.39 -11.57
CA TYR A 30 -6.00 10.15 -12.28
C TYR A 30 -6.51 11.44 -12.92
N LYS A 31 -6.90 11.37 -14.20
CA LYS A 31 -7.43 12.51 -14.97
C LYS A 31 -8.97 12.58 -14.93
N GLN A 32 -9.60 11.53 -14.42
CA GLN A 32 -11.05 11.40 -14.36
C GLN A 32 -11.65 12.18 -13.19
N ALA A 33 -12.93 12.53 -13.34
CA ALA A 33 -13.78 13.06 -12.28
C ALA A 33 -15.14 12.35 -12.30
N LEU A 34 -15.84 12.34 -11.17
CA LEU A 34 -17.22 11.89 -11.07
C LEU A 34 -18.03 12.90 -10.25
N ALA A 35 -19.17 13.34 -10.78
CA ALA A 35 -20.03 14.33 -10.12
C ALA A 35 -19.29 15.61 -9.67
N GLY A 36 -18.34 16.09 -10.49
CA GLY A 36 -17.53 17.29 -10.18
C GLY A 36 -16.36 17.05 -9.23
N ILE A 37 -16.20 15.83 -8.68
CA ILE A 37 -15.09 15.47 -7.80
C ILE A 37 -13.98 14.82 -8.63
N ASN A 38 -12.81 15.48 -8.69
CA ASN A 38 -11.61 14.93 -9.31
C ASN A 38 -11.12 13.71 -8.53
N PHE A 39 -10.70 12.66 -9.25
CA PHE A 39 -10.16 11.46 -8.60
C PHE A 39 -8.77 11.69 -7.98
N SER A 40 -7.97 12.59 -8.56
CA SER A 40 -6.62 12.91 -8.06
C SER A 40 -6.65 13.47 -6.63
N VAL A 41 -5.84 12.91 -5.74
CA VAL A 41 -5.71 13.37 -4.36
C VAL A 41 -4.63 14.45 -4.26
N GLU A 42 -5.02 15.68 -3.97
CA GLU A 42 -4.08 16.79 -3.74
C GLU A 42 -3.51 16.76 -2.31
N CYS A 43 -2.25 17.18 -2.15
CA CYS A 43 -1.59 17.12 -0.84
C CYS A 43 -0.59 18.25 -0.57
N LYS A 44 -0.76 19.42 -1.20
CA LYS A 44 0.11 20.60 -0.96
C LYS A 44 0.19 21.06 0.50
N LYS A 45 -0.81 20.71 1.33
CA LYS A 45 -0.86 21.01 2.77
C LYS A 45 -0.42 19.84 3.67
N SER A 46 0.11 18.77 3.08
CA SER A 46 0.56 17.57 3.78
C SER A 46 1.65 17.90 4.80
N LYS A 47 1.79 17.13 5.88
CA LYS A 47 2.94 17.23 6.80
C LYS A 47 4.17 16.44 6.34
N VAL A 48 4.03 15.68 5.27
CA VAL A 48 5.11 14.89 4.67
C VAL A 48 5.81 15.72 3.59
N PRO A 49 7.11 16.05 3.73
CA PRO A 49 7.82 16.95 2.80
C PRO A 49 7.65 16.55 1.33
N LEU A 50 7.94 15.29 0.98
CA LEU A 50 7.83 14.82 -0.41
C LEU A 50 6.43 14.99 -1.00
N TYR A 51 5.36 14.88 -0.19
CA TYR A 51 4.00 15.15 -0.66
C TYR A 51 3.74 16.65 -0.86
N GLN A 52 4.32 17.53 -0.04
CA GLN A 52 4.24 18.96 -0.28
C GLN A 52 4.91 19.34 -1.60
N ASP A 53 6.11 18.79 -1.85
CA ASP A 53 6.91 19.07 -3.04
C ASP A 53 6.23 18.58 -4.33
N ILE A 54 5.69 17.37 -4.31
CA ILE A 54 5.01 16.76 -5.47
C ILE A 54 3.58 17.31 -5.64
N GLY A 55 2.90 17.65 -4.54
CA GLY A 55 1.54 18.18 -4.54
C GLY A 55 0.43 17.16 -4.82
N ASN A 56 0.75 15.88 -5.02
CA ASN A 56 -0.21 14.80 -5.24
C ASN A 56 0.19 13.47 -4.55
N ILE A 57 -0.81 12.65 -4.21
CA ILE A 57 -0.63 11.27 -3.74
C ILE A 57 -1.05 10.29 -4.83
N ALA A 58 -0.19 9.33 -5.13
CA ALA A 58 -0.47 8.30 -6.15
C ALA A 58 -1.44 7.23 -5.68
N PHE A 59 -2.12 6.60 -6.65
CA PHE A 59 -3.04 5.46 -6.52
C PHE A 59 -4.29 5.66 -5.65
N LEU A 60 -4.30 6.63 -4.75
CA LEU A 60 -5.48 6.97 -3.97
C LEU A 60 -6.47 7.80 -4.78
N VAL A 61 -7.73 7.75 -4.37
CA VAL A 61 -8.84 8.44 -5.01
C VAL A 61 -9.57 9.30 -3.98
N ASN A 62 -9.92 10.54 -4.33
CA ASN A 62 -10.69 11.41 -3.45
C ASN A 62 -12.01 10.77 -3.05
N GLU A 63 -12.37 10.96 -1.78
CA GLU A 63 -13.60 10.48 -1.14
C GLU A 63 -13.86 8.98 -1.28
N TRP A 64 -12.88 8.21 -1.75
CA TRP A 64 -13.05 6.80 -2.12
C TRP A 64 -14.23 6.61 -3.08
N ILE A 65 -14.49 7.62 -3.91
CA ILE A 65 -15.71 7.75 -4.72
C ILE A 65 -15.89 6.58 -5.69
N LYS A 66 -14.78 5.99 -6.14
CA LYS A 66 -14.74 4.80 -6.97
C LYS A 66 -13.48 4.00 -6.70
N VAL A 67 -13.62 2.69 -6.56
CA VAL A 67 -12.48 1.77 -6.56
C VAL A 67 -11.93 1.69 -7.98
N GLN A 68 -10.67 2.10 -8.14
CA GLN A 68 -9.89 1.92 -9.37
C GLN A 68 -9.08 0.63 -9.27
N ASP A 69 -8.80 -0.04 -10.39
CA ASP A 69 -7.97 -1.26 -10.39
C ASP A 69 -6.64 -1.02 -9.68
N SER A 70 -5.99 0.10 -9.97
CA SER A 70 -4.71 0.47 -9.36
C SER A 70 -4.81 0.80 -7.86
N LEU A 71 -5.94 1.34 -7.40
CA LEU A 71 -6.21 1.51 -5.96
C LEU A 71 -6.35 0.16 -5.27
N GLU A 72 -7.16 -0.73 -5.83
CA GLU A 72 -7.36 -2.08 -5.30
C GLU A 72 -6.03 -2.84 -5.23
N MET A 73 -5.21 -2.77 -6.27
CA MET A 73 -3.94 -3.49 -6.32
C MET A 73 -2.92 -2.97 -5.30
N ILE A 74 -2.89 -1.65 -5.03
CA ILE A 74 -2.07 -1.12 -3.93
C ILE A 74 -2.59 -1.59 -2.57
N PHE A 75 -3.90 -1.64 -2.36
CA PHE A 75 -4.45 -2.19 -1.12
C PHE A 75 -4.19 -3.70 -0.99
N ASN A 76 -4.27 -4.44 -2.10
CA ASN A 76 -3.88 -5.84 -2.18
C ASN A 76 -2.42 -6.03 -1.83
N LEU A 77 -1.52 -5.09 -2.11
CA LEU A 77 -0.10 -5.12 -1.70
C LEU A 77 0.09 -4.73 -0.23
N LEU A 78 -0.57 -3.68 0.24
CA LEU A 78 -0.39 -3.16 1.60
C LEU A 78 -1.02 -4.09 2.66
N PHE A 79 -2.22 -4.60 2.41
CA PHE A 79 -3.04 -5.28 3.44
C PHE A 79 -3.23 -6.78 3.22
N GLY A 80 -2.91 -7.29 2.03
CA GLY A 80 -3.22 -8.66 1.65
C GLY A 80 -4.60 -8.77 1.00
N ARG A 81 -4.75 -9.76 0.13
CA ARG A 81 -6.01 -10.00 -0.63
C ARG A 81 -7.23 -10.12 0.28
N GLU A 82 -7.07 -10.69 1.47
CA GLU A 82 -8.17 -10.93 2.42
C GLU A 82 -8.65 -9.66 3.13
N ASN A 83 -7.80 -8.64 3.22
CA ASN A 83 -8.07 -7.42 3.97
C ASN A 83 -8.13 -6.16 3.10
N SER A 84 -7.70 -6.21 1.85
CA SER A 84 -7.65 -5.05 0.95
C SER A 84 -9.00 -4.36 0.79
N LEU A 85 -10.04 -5.10 0.40
CA LEU A 85 -11.39 -4.57 0.24
C LEU A 85 -12.03 -4.17 1.57
N LYS A 86 -11.67 -4.86 2.67
CA LYS A 86 -12.14 -4.51 4.02
C LYS A 86 -11.56 -3.15 4.46
N ALA A 87 -10.26 -2.96 4.27
CA ALA A 87 -9.58 -1.70 4.56
C ALA A 87 -10.15 -0.55 3.70
N LEU A 88 -10.35 -0.77 2.40
CA LEU A 88 -11.00 0.22 1.53
C LEU A 88 -12.43 0.55 1.99
N SER A 89 -13.22 -0.47 2.31
CA SER A 89 -14.60 -0.30 2.79
C SER A 89 -14.63 0.52 4.09
N TYR A 90 -13.73 0.21 5.03
CA TYR A 90 -13.60 0.95 6.28
C TYR A 90 -13.31 2.44 6.03
N LEU A 91 -12.30 2.75 5.22
CA LEU A 91 -11.91 4.13 4.93
C LEU A 91 -13.08 4.93 4.34
N ARG A 92 -13.86 4.30 3.45
CA ARG A 92 -15.05 4.89 2.85
C ARG A 92 -16.18 5.07 3.85
N MET A 93 -16.55 4.04 4.60
CA MET A 93 -17.64 4.07 5.58
C MET A 93 -17.42 5.12 6.67
N HIS A 94 -16.16 5.33 7.07
CA HIS A 94 -15.79 6.29 8.10
C HIS A 94 -15.37 7.66 7.54
N ALA A 95 -15.58 7.91 6.23
CA ALA A 95 -15.27 9.15 5.54
C ALA A 95 -13.85 9.68 5.85
N ILE A 96 -12.88 8.77 5.96
CA ILE A 96 -11.49 9.13 6.26
C ILE A 96 -10.88 9.75 5.00
N PRO A 97 -10.36 10.99 5.02
CA PRO A 97 -9.78 11.57 3.82
C PRO A 97 -8.55 10.78 3.31
N ALA A 98 -8.41 10.64 1.99
CA ALA A 98 -7.33 9.88 1.37
C ALA A 98 -5.94 10.43 1.70
N ASN A 99 -5.80 11.75 1.77
CA ASN A 99 -4.57 12.41 2.20
C ASN A 99 -4.23 12.11 3.68
N VAL A 100 -5.23 12.10 4.57
CA VAL A 100 -5.04 11.73 5.99
C VAL A 100 -4.58 10.27 6.10
N PHE A 101 -5.16 9.36 5.32
CA PHE A 101 -4.71 7.98 5.26
C PHE A 101 -3.25 7.87 4.78
N ALA A 102 -2.86 8.61 3.75
CA ALA A 102 -1.49 8.63 3.24
C ALA A 102 -0.47 9.16 4.26
N GLU A 103 -0.83 10.19 5.04
CA GLU A 103 0.02 10.68 6.15
C GLU A 103 0.16 9.65 7.27
N GLN A 104 -0.90 8.89 7.54
CA GLN A 104 -0.87 7.79 8.51
C GLN A 104 -0.01 6.63 8.01
N LEU A 105 -0.09 6.26 6.72
CA LEU A 105 0.82 5.28 6.11
C LEU A 105 2.28 5.67 6.29
N TRP A 106 2.62 6.94 6.08
CA TRP A 106 3.96 7.42 6.33
C TRP A 106 4.36 7.34 7.81
N SER A 107 3.57 7.92 8.70
CA SER A 107 3.90 8.00 10.13
C SER A 107 3.90 6.65 10.84
N LYS A 108 3.08 5.69 10.40
CA LYS A 108 2.89 4.38 11.03
C LYS A 108 3.64 3.23 10.36
N ALA A 109 3.90 3.31 9.05
CA ALA A 109 4.49 2.21 8.29
C ALA A 109 5.64 2.62 7.34
N LYS A 110 5.99 3.92 7.33
CA LYS A 110 7.02 4.51 6.46
C LYS A 110 6.78 4.23 4.97
N VAL A 111 5.50 4.22 4.55
CA VAL A 111 5.10 4.06 3.15
C VAL A 111 4.74 5.40 2.53
N LEU A 112 5.30 5.68 1.35
CA LEU A 112 4.97 6.82 0.50
C LEU A 112 4.40 6.34 -0.83
N LEU A 113 3.38 7.03 -1.33
CA LEU A 113 2.72 6.78 -2.60
C LEU A 113 2.86 8.02 -3.47
N VAL A 114 3.75 8.00 -4.45
CA VAL A 114 4.12 9.19 -5.24
C VAL A 114 3.96 8.93 -6.73
N ASN A 115 3.66 9.98 -7.50
CA ASN A 115 3.63 9.90 -8.96
C ASN A 115 4.92 10.44 -9.55
N ARG A 116 5.42 9.79 -10.60
CA ARG A 116 6.60 10.24 -11.33
C ARG A 116 6.34 11.55 -12.07
N PHE A 117 5.15 11.73 -12.63
CA PHE A 117 4.77 12.92 -13.39
C PHE A 117 3.53 13.58 -12.78
N VAL A 118 3.59 14.88 -12.53
CA VAL A 118 2.45 15.68 -12.05
C VAL A 118 2.37 16.96 -12.86
N GLY A 119 1.22 17.23 -13.49
CA GLY A 119 1.07 18.41 -14.35
C GLY A 119 2.05 18.47 -15.53
N GLY A 120 2.52 17.31 -16.01
CA GLY A 120 3.55 17.21 -17.05
C GLY A 120 5.00 17.39 -16.56
N VAL A 121 5.20 17.69 -15.28
CA VAL A 121 6.53 17.86 -14.67
C VAL A 121 7.02 16.52 -14.12
N ASP A 122 8.24 16.14 -14.50
CA ASP A 122 8.95 14.98 -13.96
C ASP A 122 9.44 15.27 -12.52
N GLN A 123 8.97 14.47 -11.56
CA GLN A 123 9.25 14.57 -10.14
C GLN A 123 10.50 13.78 -9.70
N LYS A 124 11.34 13.35 -10.65
CA LYS A 124 12.60 12.65 -10.40
C LYS A 124 13.40 13.26 -9.26
N SER A 125 13.71 14.55 -9.39
CA SER A 125 14.66 15.24 -8.50
C SER A 125 14.13 15.28 -7.07
N ASN A 126 12.82 15.50 -6.90
CA ASN A 126 12.18 15.50 -5.57
C ASN A 126 12.27 14.10 -4.93
N ILE A 127 12.06 13.03 -5.70
CA ILE A 127 12.19 11.65 -5.20
C ILE A 127 13.66 11.33 -4.86
N GLU A 128 14.61 11.76 -5.69
CA GLU A 128 16.05 11.59 -5.44
C GLU A 128 16.52 12.33 -4.19
N GLU A 129 16.12 13.60 -4.04
CA GLU A 129 16.45 14.42 -2.89
C GLU A 129 15.88 13.82 -1.60
N PHE A 130 14.65 13.30 -1.65
CA PHE A 130 14.07 12.57 -0.54
C PHE A 130 14.87 11.31 -0.20
N ILE A 131 15.31 10.53 -1.19
CA ILE A 131 16.13 9.33 -0.97
C ILE A 131 17.47 9.71 -0.36
N LYS A 132 18.15 10.74 -0.88
CA LYS A 132 19.46 11.23 -0.41
C LYS A 132 19.36 11.78 1.02
N SER A 133 18.31 12.53 1.35
CA SER A 133 18.08 13.02 2.72
C SER A 133 17.73 11.92 3.74
N ASN A 134 17.49 10.69 3.28
CA ASN A 134 17.21 9.52 4.11
C ASN A 134 18.26 8.40 3.92
N GLU A 135 19.50 8.75 3.55
CA GLU A 135 20.56 7.78 3.21
C GLU A 135 20.92 6.77 4.32
N SER A 136 20.66 7.13 5.59
CA SER A 136 20.86 6.25 6.74
C SER A 136 19.75 5.20 6.90
N ALA A 137 18.62 5.37 6.21
CA ALA A 137 17.52 4.43 6.23
C ALA A 137 17.67 3.37 5.14
N ARG A 138 17.18 2.15 5.40
CA ARG A 138 17.02 1.15 4.36
C ARG A 138 15.79 1.49 3.50
N ILE A 139 16.02 1.93 2.27
CA ILE A 139 14.97 2.38 1.35
C ILE A 139 14.65 1.29 0.30
N HIS A 140 13.35 1.07 0.06
CA HIS A 140 12.86 0.22 -1.02
C HIS A 140 11.93 1.03 -1.93
N VAL A 141 12.18 0.98 -3.23
CA VAL A 141 11.39 1.70 -4.23
C VAL A 141 10.73 0.71 -5.18
N LEU A 142 9.40 0.73 -5.24
CA LEU A 142 8.64 -0.03 -6.21
C LEU A 142 8.14 0.90 -7.31
N PHE A 143 8.68 0.75 -8.52
CA PHE A 143 8.16 1.43 -9.70
C PHE A 143 6.97 0.67 -10.25
N VAL A 144 5.89 1.37 -10.56
CA VAL A 144 4.63 0.78 -10.99
C VAL A 144 4.33 1.18 -12.42
N GLY A 145 4.68 0.29 -13.34
CA GLY A 145 4.55 0.46 -14.78
C GLY A 145 5.73 1.18 -15.42
N LYS A 146 5.88 0.97 -16.74
CA LYS A 146 7.08 1.35 -17.48
C LYS A 146 7.42 2.84 -17.37
N LYS A 147 6.46 3.75 -17.48
CA LYS A 147 6.73 5.20 -17.39
C LYS A 147 7.29 5.64 -16.04
N ALA A 148 6.89 4.98 -14.95
CA ALA A 148 7.43 5.29 -13.62
C ALA A 148 8.93 4.94 -13.52
N TYR A 149 9.38 3.95 -14.29
CA TYR A 149 10.77 3.49 -14.38
C TYR A 149 11.53 4.02 -15.61
N GLU A 150 10.85 4.66 -16.56
CA GLU A 150 11.49 5.09 -17.80
C GLU A 150 12.58 6.13 -17.48
N LYS A 151 13.77 5.96 -18.07
CA LYS A 151 14.98 6.75 -17.73
C LYS A 151 15.34 6.67 -16.24
N HIS A 152 15.19 5.48 -15.65
CA HIS A 152 15.58 5.21 -14.27
C HIS A 152 17.09 5.40 -14.08
N ASN A 153 17.44 6.61 -13.64
CA ASN A 153 18.73 7.00 -13.09
C ASN A 153 18.47 7.72 -11.76
N ILE A 154 17.57 7.21 -10.92
CA ILE A 154 17.38 7.77 -9.57
C ILE A 154 18.65 7.44 -8.79
N GLU A 155 19.44 8.45 -8.46
CA GLU A 155 20.66 8.25 -7.68
C GLU A 155 20.34 8.04 -6.19
N GLY A 156 21.09 7.14 -5.55
CA GLY A 156 21.02 6.93 -4.10
C GLY A 156 21.15 5.46 -3.71
N ASN A 157 21.24 5.21 -2.41
CA ASN A 157 21.32 3.86 -1.85
C ASN A 157 19.91 3.32 -1.55
N TYR A 158 19.33 2.57 -2.49
CA TYR A 158 18.03 1.92 -2.30
C TYR A 158 17.94 0.60 -3.06
N GLN A 159 17.04 -0.27 -2.60
CA GLN A 159 16.65 -1.47 -3.34
C GLN A 159 15.44 -1.14 -4.20
N TYR A 160 15.36 -1.69 -5.41
CA TYR A 160 14.24 -1.40 -6.30
C TYR A 160 13.70 -2.61 -7.03
N ALA A 161 12.47 -2.45 -7.52
CA ALA A 161 11.91 -3.32 -8.53
C ALA A 161 10.88 -2.59 -9.39
N LEU A 162 10.55 -3.18 -10.54
CA LEU A 162 9.47 -2.74 -11.42
C LEU A 162 8.34 -3.77 -11.43
N ALA A 163 7.13 -3.31 -11.13
CA ALA A 163 5.89 -4.05 -11.31
C ALA A 163 5.16 -3.61 -12.60
N LEU A 164 4.39 -4.52 -13.19
CA LEU A 164 3.48 -4.20 -14.29
C LEU A 164 2.42 -3.19 -13.84
N HIS A 165 2.07 -2.19 -14.66
CA HIS A 165 1.07 -1.20 -14.25
C HIS A 165 -0.30 -1.85 -13.95
N PRO A 166 -0.98 -1.53 -12.83
CA PRO A 166 -2.23 -2.20 -12.44
C PRO A 166 -3.48 -1.66 -13.15
N SER A 167 -3.41 -1.24 -14.41
CA SER A 167 -4.58 -0.79 -15.17
C SER A 167 -5.42 -1.95 -15.70
N GLY A 168 -6.72 -1.73 -15.87
CA GLY A 168 -7.67 -2.68 -16.49
C GLY A 168 -7.25 -3.25 -17.84
N ASN A 169 -6.44 -2.50 -18.60
CA ASN A 169 -5.84 -3.01 -19.84
C ASN A 169 -4.93 -4.22 -19.60
N ASN A 170 -4.22 -4.27 -18.46
CA ASN A 170 -3.31 -5.36 -18.12
C ASN A 170 -4.00 -6.52 -17.38
N LEU A 171 -5.20 -6.30 -16.84
CA LEU A 171 -6.01 -7.32 -16.14
C LEU A 171 -6.34 -8.53 -17.04
N ARG A 172 -6.44 -8.31 -18.36
CA ARG A 172 -6.77 -9.37 -19.33
C ARG A 172 -5.55 -10.10 -19.89
N LEU A 173 -4.33 -9.71 -19.54
CA LEU A 173 -3.16 -9.95 -20.41
C LEU A 173 -2.14 -10.98 -19.93
N SER A 174 -2.11 -11.43 -18.67
CA SER A 174 -1.15 -12.50 -18.27
C SER A 174 -1.30 -12.97 -16.83
N GLU A 175 -0.85 -14.21 -16.57
CA GLU A 175 -0.53 -14.71 -15.22
C GLU A 175 0.39 -13.77 -14.44
N LYS A 176 1.29 -13.05 -15.13
CA LYS A 176 2.20 -12.06 -14.53
C LYS A 176 1.46 -10.91 -13.82
N TYR A 177 0.29 -10.53 -14.30
CA TYR A 177 -0.53 -9.52 -13.63
C TYR A 177 -1.03 -10.05 -12.28
N ALA A 178 -1.59 -11.27 -12.29
CA ALA A 178 -2.05 -11.94 -11.08
C ALA A 178 -0.91 -12.16 -10.08
N ASP A 179 0.24 -12.60 -10.57
CA ASP A 179 1.44 -12.81 -9.77
C ASP A 179 1.95 -11.51 -9.13
N ASN A 180 2.01 -10.38 -9.85
CA ASN A 180 2.47 -9.13 -9.28
C ASN A 180 1.51 -8.58 -8.20
N TRP A 181 0.20 -8.59 -8.48
CA TRP A 181 -0.74 -7.78 -7.71
C TRP A 181 -1.67 -8.56 -6.79
N TYR A 182 -2.03 -9.80 -7.14
CA TYR A 182 -2.89 -10.64 -6.30
C TYR A 182 -2.07 -11.57 -5.41
N TYR A 183 -1.06 -12.23 -6.00
CA TYR A 183 -0.23 -13.20 -5.28
C TYR A 183 1.08 -12.61 -4.77
N CYS A 184 1.45 -11.41 -5.21
CA CYS A 184 2.68 -10.72 -4.80
C CYS A 184 3.97 -11.55 -4.99
N LYS A 185 4.05 -12.36 -6.05
CA LYS A 185 5.22 -13.19 -6.36
C LYS A 185 6.36 -12.34 -6.93
N GLY A 186 7.43 -12.20 -6.15
CA GLY A 186 8.57 -11.35 -6.48
C GLY A 186 9.39 -11.77 -7.71
N GLU A 187 9.14 -12.93 -8.30
CA GLU A 187 9.84 -13.46 -9.48
C GLU A 187 9.50 -12.71 -10.77
N GLN A 188 8.29 -12.15 -10.84
CA GLN A 188 7.77 -11.43 -12.01
C GLN A 188 8.16 -9.94 -12.02
N LEU A 189 8.83 -9.46 -10.97
CA LEU A 189 9.30 -8.09 -10.87
C LEU A 189 10.63 -7.93 -11.61
N LYS A 190 10.59 -7.24 -12.76
CA LYS A 190 11.78 -7.03 -13.59
C LYS A 190 11.77 -5.63 -14.20
N PRO A 191 12.90 -4.89 -14.14
CA PRO A 191 14.13 -5.22 -13.40
C PRO A 191 13.94 -5.15 -11.87
N LYS A 192 14.85 -5.77 -11.10
CA LYS A 192 14.89 -5.70 -9.63
C LYS A 192 16.30 -5.85 -9.07
N SER A 193 16.57 -5.26 -7.90
CA SER A 193 17.78 -5.52 -7.11
C SER A 193 17.79 -6.96 -6.57
N ALA A 194 18.97 -7.54 -6.37
CA ALA A 194 19.14 -8.96 -6.01
C ALA A 194 18.32 -9.43 -4.80
N ASN A 195 18.19 -8.59 -3.77
CA ASN A 195 17.51 -8.92 -2.52
C ASN A 195 16.14 -8.23 -2.36
N PHE A 196 15.57 -7.71 -3.44
CA PHE A 196 14.27 -7.06 -3.37
C PHE A 196 13.14 -8.08 -3.19
N CYS A 197 12.26 -7.85 -2.21
CA CYS A 197 11.10 -8.68 -1.93
C CYS A 197 9.84 -7.82 -1.84
N TYR A 198 8.76 -8.22 -2.53
CA TYR A 198 7.50 -7.48 -2.56
C TYR A 198 6.82 -7.41 -1.18
N GLU A 199 7.00 -8.45 -0.36
CA GLU A 199 6.44 -8.55 1.00
C GLU A 199 6.95 -7.48 1.97
N ILE A 200 8.01 -6.74 1.60
CA ILE A 200 8.47 -5.58 2.38
C ILE A 200 7.41 -4.46 2.39
N PHE A 201 6.54 -4.38 1.38
CA PHE A 201 5.48 -3.37 1.28
C PHE A 201 4.22 -3.71 2.07
N ARG A 202 4.11 -4.93 2.62
CA ARG A 202 3.00 -5.33 3.49
C ARG A 202 3.04 -4.54 4.79
N VAL A 203 1.97 -3.81 5.08
CA VAL A 203 1.84 -3.01 6.31
C VAL A 203 1.01 -3.70 7.37
N SER A 204 0.06 -4.56 7.00
CA SER A 204 -0.77 -5.29 7.96
C SER A 204 -0.26 -6.71 8.16
N SER A 205 -0.29 -7.21 9.40
CA SER A 205 -0.19 -8.65 9.62
C SER A 205 -1.47 -9.33 9.13
N HIS A 206 -1.36 -10.50 8.50
CA HIS A 206 -2.50 -11.40 8.44
C HIS A 206 -2.78 -11.82 9.88
N ILE A 207 -3.86 -11.30 10.47
CA ILE A 207 -4.51 -12.06 11.54
C ILE A 207 -5.24 -13.18 10.82
N THR A 208 -4.54 -14.27 10.49
CA THR A 208 -5.20 -15.56 10.59
C THR A 208 -5.57 -15.63 12.06
N LYS A 209 -6.86 -15.43 12.39
CA LYS A 209 -7.38 -16.02 13.61
C LYS A 209 -7.20 -17.52 13.41
N HIS A 210 -6.01 -18.03 13.72
CA HIS A 210 -5.87 -19.38 14.18
C HIS A 210 -6.66 -19.38 15.48
N LEU A 211 -7.98 -19.60 15.36
CA LEU A 211 -8.67 -20.39 16.34
C LEU A 211 -7.83 -21.66 16.41
N ARG A 212 -6.88 -21.71 17.34
CA ARG A 212 -6.37 -22.97 17.84
C ARG A 212 -7.61 -23.63 18.41
N VAL A 213 -8.26 -24.45 17.61
CA VAL A 213 -9.00 -25.58 18.13
C VAL A 213 -7.90 -26.40 18.79
N ILE A 214 -7.68 -26.15 20.09
CA ILE A 214 -6.98 -27.09 20.93
C ILE A 214 -7.85 -28.35 20.80
N PRO A 215 -7.35 -29.45 20.23
CA PRO A 215 -8.07 -30.70 20.30
C PRO A 215 -8.15 -30.97 21.80
N ASN A 216 -9.33 -30.74 22.40
CA ASN A 216 -9.60 -31.34 23.68
C ASN A 216 -9.34 -32.82 23.49
N ALA A 217 -8.41 -33.35 24.29
CA ALA A 217 -8.16 -34.77 24.39
C ALA A 217 -9.52 -35.47 24.33
N TRP A 218 -9.64 -36.40 23.38
CA TRP A 218 -10.77 -37.30 23.27
C TRP A 218 -10.91 -38.04 24.61
N ASN A 219 -11.72 -37.50 25.50
CA ASN A 219 -12.42 -38.26 26.52
C ASN A 219 -13.85 -38.37 26.04
N SER A 220 -14.19 -39.60 25.70
CA SER A 220 -15.50 -40.11 25.35
C SER A 220 -16.52 -39.75 26.43
N GLN A 221 -17.25 -38.65 26.24
CA GLN A 221 -18.64 -38.50 26.69
C GLN A 221 -19.25 -37.20 26.13
N PHE A 222 -20.20 -37.38 25.22
CA PHE A 222 -21.03 -36.31 24.67
C PHE A 222 -21.85 -35.61 25.78
N LYS A 223 -21.71 -34.29 25.88
CA LYS A 223 -22.84 -33.33 25.87
C LYS A 223 -22.30 -31.94 25.51
N VAL A 224 -22.65 -31.51 24.30
CA VAL A 224 -22.24 -30.24 23.70
C VAL A 224 -22.86 -29.08 24.48
N GLY A 225 -22.05 -28.40 25.30
CA GLY A 225 -22.31 -27.07 25.82
C GLY A 225 -21.17 -26.16 25.40
N PHE A 226 -21.38 -25.29 24.41
CA PHE A 226 -20.38 -24.31 24.01
C PHE A 226 -20.25 -23.23 25.09
N ARG A 227 -19.17 -23.26 25.88
CA ARG A 227 -18.73 -22.10 26.66
C ARG A 227 -17.66 -21.35 25.88
N VAL A 228 -18.00 -20.13 25.47
CA VAL A 228 -17.06 -19.15 24.95
C VAL A 228 -16.34 -18.53 26.14
N TYR A 229 -15.03 -18.75 26.26
CA TYR A 229 -14.19 -17.97 27.19
C TYR A 229 -13.49 -16.87 26.40
N GLY A 230 -13.93 -15.63 26.61
CA GLY A 230 -13.15 -14.45 26.27
C GLY A 230 -12.04 -14.29 27.31
N VAL A 231 -10.79 -14.22 26.87
CA VAL A 231 -9.68 -13.80 27.73
C VAL A 231 -9.36 -12.35 27.39
N MET A 232 -9.78 -11.44 28.27
CA MET A 232 -9.10 -10.16 28.47
C MET A 232 -7.90 -10.45 29.36
N VAL A 233 -6.67 -10.28 28.86
CA VAL A 233 -5.68 -9.25 29.25
C VAL A 233 -4.62 -9.21 28.15
#